data_AF-A0A965PCE5-F1
#
_entry.id   AF-A0A965PCE5-F1
#
_cell.length_a   1.000
_cell.length_b   1.000
_cell.length_c   1.000
_cell.angle_alpha   90.00
_cell.angle_beta   90.00
_cell.angle_gamma   90.00
#
_symmetry.space_group_name_H-M   'P 1'
#
loop_
_entity.id
_entity.type
_entity.pdbx_description
1 polymer ?
#
loop_
_entity_poly.entity_id
_entity_poly.type
_entity_poly.pdbx_seq_one_letter_code
_entity_poly.pdbx_strand_id
1 'polypeptide(L)'
;PSQSDPALTQRDCLLVVDGVTHVSGRCLVYPMGDGGFTLNVWSRGKPARSHFAVVSLNGQGPAEASWNKDPDDSHAWDPLGNVELKDGCWVNARARICAR
;
A
#
# COMPACT_ATOMS: atom_id res chain seq x y z
N PRO A 1 -27.22 -11.66 -3.78
CA PRO A 1 -26.38 -10.76 -2.95
C PRO A 1 -25.27 -10.13 -3.80
N SER A 2 -25.48 -8.87 -4.19
CA SER A 2 -24.49 -8.09 -4.94
C SER A 2 -23.32 -7.82 -3.99
N GLN A 3 -22.16 -8.42 -4.27
CA GLN A 3 -20.92 -8.13 -3.55
C GLN A 3 -20.56 -6.68 -3.90
N SER A 4 -20.73 -5.78 -2.94
CA SER A 4 -20.28 -4.40 -3.07
C SER A 4 -18.76 -4.43 -3.20
N ASP A 5 -18.21 -3.82 -4.26
CA ASP A 5 -16.77 -3.57 -4.32
C ASP A 5 -16.33 -2.89 -3.00
N PRO A 6 -15.20 -3.31 -2.40
CA PRO A 6 -14.69 -2.64 -1.22
C PRO A 6 -14.47 -1.15 -1.53
N ALA A 7 -15.19 -0.31 -0.78
CA ALA A 7 -15.14 1.13 -1.00
C ALA A 7 -13.78 1.70 -0.62
N LEU A 8 -13.30 2.67 -1.40
CA LEU A 8 -12.13 3.49 -1.06
C LEU A 8 -12.32 4.11 0.33
N THR A 9 -11.35 3.93 1.21
CA THR A 9 -11.42 4.43 2.58
C THR A 9 -10.32 5.47 2.82
N GLN A 10 -10.66 6.61 3.41
CA GLN A 10 -9.68 7.60 3.83
C GLN A 10 -9.04 7.20 5.17
N ARG A 11 -7.70 7.23 5.24
CA ARG A 11 -6.88 6.79 6.38
C ARG A 11 -5.72 7.74 6.63
N ASP A 12 -5.05 7.56 7.77
CA ASP A 12 -3.73 8.12 8.01
C ASP A 12 -2.67 7.12 7.56
N CYS A 13 -1.89 7.53 6.55
CA CYS A 13 -0.99 6.66 5.82
C CYS A 13 0.47 7.01 6.07
N LEU A 14 1.31 5.97 6.09
CA LEU A 14 2.76 6.10 6.10
C LEU A 14 3.36 5.07 5.14
N LEU A 15 4.22 5.53 4.23
CA LEU A 15 5.09 4.69 3.42
C LEU A 15 6.53 5.13 3.65
N VAL A 16 7.31 4.27 4.29
CA VAL A 16 8.77 4.41 4.40
C VAL A 16 9.42 3.27 3.63
N VAL A 17 10.36 3.59 2.75
CA VAL A 17 11.17 2.61 2.02
C VAL A 17 12.64 3.00 2.16
N ASP A 18 13.47 2.04 2.56
CA ASP A 18 14.91 2.21 2.75
C ASP A 18 15.26 3.44 3.63
N GLY A 19 14.42 3.70 4.64
CA GLY A 19 14.56 4.80 5.60
C GLY A 19 14.01 6.15 5.13
N VAL A 20 13.50 6.27 3.90
CA VAL A 20 12.95 7.50 3.33
C VAL A 20 11.42 7.48 3.37
N THR A 21 10.81 8.56 3.87
CA THR A 21 9.35 8.71 3.86
C THR A 21 8.86 9.22 2.51
N HIS A 22 8.04 8.42 1.84
CA HIS A 22 7.47 8.72 0.52
C HIS A 22 5.99 9.14 0.58
N VAL A 23 5.26 8.65 1.57
CA VAL A 23 3.86 9.03 1.84
C VAL A 23 3.70 9.27 3.33
N SER A 24 3.09 10.40 3.70
CA SER A 24 2.74 10.71 5.09
C SER A 24 1.48 11.58 5.12
N GLY A 25 0.52 11.21 5.95
CA GLY A 25 -0.71 11.95 6.17
C GLY A 25 -1.94 11.31 5.54
N ARG A 26 -2.97 12.11 5.27
CA ARG A 26 -4.24 11.63 4.73
C ARG A 26 -4.06 10.99 3.35
N CYS A 27 -4.49 9.74 3.21
CA CYS A 27 -4.53 9.08 1.91
C CYS A 27 -5.79 8.22 1.75
N LEU A 28 -6.12 7.85 0.51
CA LEU A 28 -7.14 6.84 0.24
C LEU A 28 -6.47 5.47 0.16
N VAL A 29 -7.18 4.47 0.65
CA VAL A 29 -6.78 3.06 0.62
C VAL A 29 -7.86 2.27 -0.12
N TYR A 30 -7.45 1.42 -1.05
CA TYR A 30 -8.32 0.46 -1.71
C TYR A 30 -8.10 -0.93 -1.10
N PRO A 31 -9.06 -1.48 -0.33
CA PRO A 31 -8.97 -2.84 0.18
C PRO A 31 -9.10 -3.85 -0.97
N MET A 32 -8.31 -4.92 -0.98
CA MET A 32 -8.39 -5.98 -2.01
C MET A 32 -9.31 -7.14 -1.61
N GLY A 33 -9.92 -7.09 -0.42
CA GLY A 33 -10.93 -8.06 0.05
C GLY A 33 -10.36 -9.29 0.77
N ASP A 34 -9.08 -9.58 0.60
CA ASP A 34 -8.33 -10.65 1.28
C ASP A 34 -7.65 -10.18 2.58
N GLY A 35 -7.69 -8.87 2.85
CA GLY A 35 -6.95 -8.19 3.92
C GLY A 35 -5.70 -7.45 3.42
N GLY A 36 -5.34 -7.65 2.15
CA GLY A 36 -4.41 -6.81 1.41
C GLY A 36 -5.06 -5.49 0.98
N PHE A 37 -4.23 -4.56 0.52
CA PHE A 37 -4.68 -3.25 0.07
C PHE A 37 -3.67 -2.55 -0.85
N THR A 38 -4.18 -1.56 -1.59
CA THR A 38 -3.36 -0.53 -2.24
C THR A 38 -3.43 0.76 -1.43
N LEU A 39 -2.27 1.24 -0.99
CA LEU A 39 -2.07 2.47 -0.22
C LEU A 39 -1.93 3.68 -1.14
N ASN A 40 -2.51 4.81 -0.75
CA ASN A 40 -2.40 6.10 -1.44
C ASN A 40 -2.89 6.04 -2.88
N VAL A 41 -4.15 5.66 -3.05
CA VAL A 41 -4.83 5.63 -4.36
C VAL A 41 -5.62 6.92 -4.60
N TRP A 42 -6.10 7.10 -5.84
CA TRP A 42 -6.82 8.31 -6.26
C TRP A 42 -7.98 7.96 -7.18
N SER A 43 -9.12 8.64 -7.02
CA SER A 43 -10.31 8.42 -7.85
C SER A 43 -10.24 9.03 -9.24
N ARG A 44 -9.27 9.93 -9.50
CA ARG A 44 -9.12 10.67 -10.76
C ARG A 44 -7.72 10.49 -11.37
N GLY A 45 -7.17 9.29 -11.22
CA GLY A 45 -5.81 8.97 -11.67
C GLY A 45 -4.73 9.45 -10.70
N LYS A 46 -3.54 8.85 -10.84
CA LYS A 46 -2.38 9.13 -9.99
C LYS A 46 -1.79 10.52 -10.29
N PRO A 47 -1.65 11.41 -9.30
CA PRO A 47 -0.95 12.68 -9.48
C PRO A 47 0.51 12.47 -9.86
N ALA A 48 1.08 13.44 -10.59
CA ALA A 48 2.50 13.44 -10.93
C ALA A 48 3.37 13.36 -9.67
N ARG A 49 4.51 12.69 -9.78
CA ARG A 49 5.49 12.54 -8.70
C ARG A 49 4.92 12.05 -7.36
N SER A 50 4.03 11.05 -7.40
CA SER A 50 3.40 10.48 -6.20
C SER A 50 3.77 9.01 -6.01
N HIS A 51 3.83 8.54 -4.77
CA HIS A 51 4.09 7.14 -4.47
C HIS A 51 2.86 6.42 -3.91
N PHE A 52 2.76 5.13 -4.18
CA PHE A 52 1.76 4.21 -3.68
C PHE A 52 2.40 2.84 -3.47
N ALA A 53 1.77 2.00 -2.65
CA ALA A 53 2.26 0.66 -2.37
C ALA A 53 1.10 -0.33 -2.39
N VAL A 54 1.39 -1.57 -2.73
CA VAL A 54 0.46 -2.69 -2.68
C VAL A 54 0.97 -3.65 -1.61
N VAL A 55 0.06 -4.15 -0.76
CA VAL A 55 0.30 -5.28 0.13
C VAL A 55 -0.68 -6.37 -0.25
N SER A 56 -0.16 -7.52 -0.65
CA SER A 56 -0.94 -8.70 -1.08
C SER A 56 -0.84 -9.80 -0.04
N LEU A 57 -1.97 -10.44 0.29
CA LEU A 57 -2.00 -11.60 1.18
C LEU A 57 -2.11 -12.87 0.33
N ASN A 58 -0.99 -13.57 0.14
CA ASN A 58 -0.93 -14.77 -0.70
C ASN A 58 -1.51 -16.02 0.01
N GLY A 59 -2.76 -15.95 0.47
CA GLY A 59 -3.46 -17.06 1.13
C GLY A 59 -2.76 -17.52 2.42
N GLN A 60 -2.21 -18.74 2.42
CA GLN A 60 -1.45 -19.29 3.57
C GLN A 60 0.03 -18.82 3.60
N GLY A 61 0.49 -18.12 2.57
CA GLY A 61 1.83 -17.57 2.50
C GLY A 61 2.01 -16.26 3.27
N PRO A 62 3.26 -15.84 3.50
CA PRO A 62 3.55 -14.51 4.03
C PRO A 62 2.98 -13.42 3.11
N ALA A 63 2.62 -12.28 3.69
CA ALA A 63 2.24 -11.11 2.93
C ALA A 63 3.43 -10.59 2.12
N GLU A 64 3.18 -10.11 0.91
CA GLU A 64 4.18 -9.50 0.04
C GLU A 64 3.82 -8.05 -0.25
N ALA A 65 4.84 -7.21 -0.37
CA ALA A 65 4.65 -5.81 -0.70
C ALA A 65 5.45 -5.38 -1.93
N SER A 66 4.89 -4.44 -2.68
CA SER A 66 5.52 -3.77 -3.80
C SER A 66 5.12 -2.30 -3.87
N TRP A 67 5.84 -1.49 -4.63
CA TRP A 67 5.60 -0.05 -4.76
C TRP A 67 6.08 0.50 -6.11
N ASN A 68 5.73 1.75 -6.42
CA ASN A 68 6.20 2.45 -7.62
C ASN A 68 7.46 3.25 -7.29
N LYS A 69 8.62 2.59 -7.28
CA LYS A 69 9.91 3.19 -6.89
C LYS A 69 10.18 4.52 -7.60
N ASP A 70 9.83 4.60 -8.89
CA ASP A 70 9.74 5.87 -9.60
C ASP A 70 8.39 6.55 -9.31
N PRO A 71 8.38 7.78 -8.78
CA PRO A 71 7.14 8.49 -8.47
C PRO A 71 6.31 8.86 -9.72
N ASP A 72 6.81 8.66 -10.92
CA ASP A 72 6.06 8.81 -12.18
C ASP A 72 5.52 7.48 -12.74
N ASP A 73 5.95 6.34 -12.20
CA ASP A 73 5.44 5.02 -12.60
C ASP A 73 3.96 4.83 -12.27
N SER A 74 3.21 4.24 -13.20
CA SER A 74 1.80 3.90 -13.02
C SER A 74 1.55 2.53 -12.38
N HIS A 75 2.61 1.76 -12.12
CA HIS A 75 2.53 0.40 -11.58
C HIS A 75 3.45 0.23 -10.37
N ALA A 76 3.03 -0.60 -9.42
CA ALA A 76 3.83 -0.97 -8.24
C ALA A 76 4.59 -2.28 -8.49
N TRP A 77 5.53 -2.29 -9.43
CA TRP A 77 6.28 -3.50 -9.80
C TRP A 77 7.57 -3.70 -9.01
N ASP A 78 8.09 -2.68 -8.33
CA ASP A 78 9.30 -2.84 -7.52
C ASP A 78 8.99 -3.61 -6.23
N PRO A 79 9.62 -4.77 -6.00
CA PRO A 79 9.36 -5.57 -4.82
C PRO A 79 9.98 -4.93 -3.57
N LEU A 80 9.18 -4.85 -2.51
CA LEU A 80 9.62 -4.59 -1.13
C LEU A 80 9.88 -5.90 -0.37
N GLY A 81 9.37 -7.02 -0.89
CA GLY A 81 9.53 -8.36 -0.35
C GLY A 81 8.46 -8.71 0.68
N ASN A 82 8.71 -9.78 1.43
CA ASN A 82 7.79 -10.29 2.43
C ASN A 82 7.69 -9.33 3.61
N VAL A 83 6.48 -9.11 4.11
CA VAL A 83 6.17 -8.18 5.21
C VAL A 83 5.33 -8.87 6.27
N GLU A 84 5.48 -8.41 7.52
CA GLU A 84 4.69 -8.89 8.65
C GLU A 84 3.85 -7.75 9.23
N LEU A 85 2.64 -8.05 9.68
CA LEU A 85 1.80 -7.06 10.35
C LEU A 85 2.28 -6.87 11.78
N LYS A 86 2.79 -5.67 12.10
CA LYS A 86 3.22 -5.25 13.44
C LYS A 86 2.69 -3.85 13.74
N ASP A 87 1.99 -3.69 14.86
CA ASP A 87 1.44 -2.41 15.34
C ASP A 87 0.64 -1.63 14.26
N GLY A 88 -0.21 -2.36 13.53
CA GLY A 88 -1.05 -1.81 12.46
C GLY A 88 -0.29 -1.37 11.21
N CYS A 89 0.95 -1.85 11.01
CA CYS A 89 1.75 -1.59 9.83
C CYS A 89 2.32 -2.90 9.28
N TRP A 90 2.39 -3.03 7.96
CA TRP A 90 3.17 -4.07 7.31
C TRP A 90 4.63 -3.64 7.25
N VAL A 91 5.51 -4.45 7.84
CA VAL A 91 6.92 -4.09 8.04
C VAL A 91 7.88 -5.20 7.64
N ASN A 92 9.05 -4.80 7.16
CA ASN A 92 10.25 -5.63 7.07
C ASN A 92 11.50 -4.74 7.22
N ALA A 93 12.68 -5.26 6.87
CA ALA A 93 13.93 -4.51 6.97
C ALA A 93 13.98 -3.23 6.08
N ARG A 94 13.21 -3.22 5.00
CA ARG A 94 13.20 -2.13 4.00
C ARG A 94 11.99 -1.23 4.10
N ALA A 95 10.84 -1.79 4.45
CA ALA A 95 9.55 -1.12 4.30
C ALA A 95 8.80 -0.99 5.63
N ARG A 96 8.08 0.13 5.76
CA ARG A 96 7.01 0.31 6.74
C ARG A 96 5.80 0.93 6.05
N ILE A 97 4.70 0.17 6.00
CA ILE A 97 3.47 0.52 5.29
C ILE A 97 2.32 0.52 6.30
N CYS A 98 1.81 1.70 6.64
CA CYS A 98 0.75 1.85 7.62
C CYS A 98 -0.50 2.45 6.98
N ALA A 99 -1.68 1.90 7.33
CA ALA A 99 -2.98 2.46 7.01
C ALA A 99 -3.86 2.40 8.27
N ARG A 100 -3.93 3.50 9.01
CA ARG A 100 -4.60 3.61 10.32
C ARG A 100 -5.92 4.36 10.19
#